data_AF-W1DMC2-F1
#
_entry.id   AF-W1DMC2-F1
#
_cell.length_a   1.000
_cell.length_b   1.000
_cell.length_c   1.000
_cell.angle_alpha   90.00
_cell.angle_beta   90.00
_cell.angle_gamma   90.00
#
_symmetry.space_group_name_H-M   'P 1'
#
loop_
_entity.id
_entity.type
_entity.pdbx_description
1 polymer ?
#
loop_
_entity_poly.entity_id
_entity_poly.type
_entity_poly.pdbx_seq_one_letter_code
_entity_poly.pdbx_strand_id
1 'polypeptide(L)'
;MNSGSYQIPEHGAWTLCMNITPTSIEYQLADARLLAVDGHQHLPVNAPTPQALLEAIVECWRHIHRRYPQHSINLALGVHGQVDPITGVSQTMPQARWKTPIEIKYLLEERLGVQVRVDNDCVMLALAEKWQHQGTQQDFCVINVDYGIGSSFVINDHIYRGSLYGSGQIGHTIVNPDGNACDCGRYGCLETVASLSALKKQARMWLKNAA
;
A
#
# COMPACT_ATOMS: atom_id res chain seq x y z
N MET A 1 18.02 -28.50 -11.73
CA MET A 1 17.06 -29.49 -11.20
C MET A 1 16.47 -28.94 -9.90
N ASN A 2 15.29 -28.32 -10.01
CA ASN A 2 14.25 -28.18 -8.99
C ASN A 2 13.12 -27.42 -9.67
N SER A 3 12.43 -28.07 -10.62
CA SER A 3 11.17 -27.58 -11.18
C SER A 3 10.06 -27.84 -10.16
N GLY A 4 10.23 -27.31 -8.95
CA GLY A 4 9.29 -27.49 -7.85
C GLY A 4 7.96 -26.87 -8.25
N SER A 5 6.99 -27.71 -8.62
CA SER A 5 5.60 -27.30 -8.71
C SER A 5 5.15 -26.95 -7.29
N TYR A 6 5.06 -25.66 -6.98
CA TYR A 6 4.39 -25.22 -5.76
C TYR A 6 2.91 -25.48 -5.93
N GLN A 7 2.39 -26.48 -5.22
CA GLN A 7 0.94 -26.65 -5.09
C GLN A 7 0.43 -25.56 -4.17
N ILE A 8 -0.37 -24.65 -4.72
CA ILE A 8 -1.11 -23.68 -3.92
C ILE A 8 -2.16 -24.48 -3.14
N PRO A 9 -2.19 -24.42 -1.80
CA PRO A 9 -3.14 -25.20 -1.02
C PRO A 9 -4.58 -24.88 -1.42
N GLU A 10 -5.37 -25.91 -1.75
CA GLU A 10 -6.81 -25.74 -2.03
C GLU A 10 -7.60 -25.36 -0.77
N HIS A 11 -7.02 -25.61 0.40
CA HIS A 11 -7.58 -25.34 1.72
C HIS A 11 -6.56 -24.59 2.58
N GLY A 12 -7.05 -23.64 3.37
CA GLY A 12 -6.21 -22.82 4.23
C GLY A 12 -6.94 -21.58 4.73
N ALA A 13 -6.23 -20.77 5.51
CA ALA A 13 -6.73 -19.48 5.95
C ALA A 13 -6.95 -18.56 4.75
N TRP A 14 -8.06 -17.85 4.77
CA TRP A 14 -8.35 -16.78 3.82
C TRP A 14 -7.58 -15.52 4.20
N THR A 15 -7.49 -14.58 3.28
CA THR A 15 -6.82 -13.29 3.52
C THR A 15 -7.72 -12.15 3.12
N LEU A 16 -7.94 -11.22 4.04
CA LEU A 16 -8.52 -9.92 3.74
C LEU A 16 -7.38 -8.98 3.31
N CYS A 17 -7.29 -8.75 2.01
CA CYS A 17 -6.33 -7.86 1.40
C CYS A 17 -6.86 -6.43 1.45
N MET A 18 -6.10 -5.48 1.97
CA MET A 18 -6.54 -4.09 2.12
C MET A 18 -5.48 -3.11 1.61
N ASN A 19 -5.89 -2.07 0.89
CA ASN A 19 -5.09 -0.88 0.66
C ASN A 19 -5.62 0.22 1.59
N ILE A 20 -4.76 0.77 2.44
CA ILE A 20 -5.19 1.68 3.52
C ILE A 20 -4.57 3.07 3.37
N THR A 21 -5.43 4.08 3.54
CA THR A 21 -5.05 5.47 3.71
C THR A 21 -5.81 6.06 4.91
N PRO A 22 -5.42 7.24 5.42
CA PRO A 22 -6.20 7.98 6.41
C PRO A 22 -7.60 8.41 5.96
N THR A 23 -7.87 8.34 4.65
CA THR A 23 -9.09 8.86 4.01
C THR A 23 -9.96 7.78 3.36
N SER A 24 -9.40 6.60 3.13
CA SER A 24 -10.11 5.47 2.53
C SER A 24 -9.46 4.15 2.91
N ILE A 25 -10.28 3.10 2.95
CA ILE A 25 -9.86 1.71 3.04
C ILE A 25 -10.51 0.98 1.88
N GLU A 26 -9.70 0.41 1.01
CA GLU A 26 -10.15 -0.52 -0.02
C GLU A 26 -9.82 -1.95 0.40
N TYR A 27 -10.71 -2.90 0.17
CA TYR A 27 -10.44 -4.28 0.55
C TYR A 27 -11.13 -5.32 -0.32
N GLN A 28 -10.51 -6.50 -0.37
CA GLN A 28 -10.97 -7.68 -1.09
C GLN A 28 -10.67 -8.92 -0.25
N LEU A 29 -11.69 -9.74 -0.01
CA LEU A 29 -11.50 -11.06 0.59
C LEU A 29 -11.04 -12.05 -0.48
N ALA A 30 -9.97 -12.79 -0.19
CA ALA A 30 -9.44 -13.82 -1.06
C ALA A 30 -9.32 -15.17 -0.33
N ASP A 31 -9.57 -16.26 -1.06
CA ASP A 31 -9.43 -17.63 -0.55
C ASP A 31 -7.95 -18.03 -0.38
N ALA A 32 -7.70 -19.28 0.01
CA ALA A 32 -6.34 -19.81 0.18
C ALA A 32 -5.48 -19.81 -1.11
N ARG A 33 -6.13 -19.65 -2.28
CA ARG A 33 -5.47 -19.56 -3.59
C ARG A 33 -5.35 -18.13 -4.10
N LEU A 34 -5.66 -17.15 -3.25
CA LEU A 34 -5.74 -15.73 -3.58
C LEU A 34 -6.80 -15.40 -4.65
N LEU A 35 -7.85 -16.22 -4.77
CA LEU A 35 -9.00 -15.91 -5.62
C LEU A 35 -10.03 -15.09 -4.84
N ALA A 36 -10.56 -14.04 -5.46
CA ALA A 36 -11.58 -13.19 -4.87
C ALA A 36 -12.84 -13.99 -4.50
N VAL A 37 -13.32 -13.83 -3.27
CA VAL A 37 -14.52 -14.51 -2.74
C VAL A 37 -15.76 -13.63 -2.82
N ASP A 38 -15.62 -12.32 -2.65
CA ASP A 38 -16.71 -11.33 -2.71
C ASP A 38 -16.32 -10.19 -3.67
N GLY A 39 -17.16 -9.17 -3.84
CA GLY A 39 -16.80 -7.96 -4.58
C GLY A 39 -15.83 -7.07 -3.81
N HIS A 40 -15.00 -6.34 -4.55
CA HIS A 40 -14.15 -5.26 -4.03
C HIS A 40 -15.02 -4.24 -3.29
N GLN A 41 -14.51 -3.78 -2.14
CA GLN A 41 -15.16 -2.78 -1.31
C GLN A 41 -14.28 -1.54 -1.21
N HIS A 42 -14.90 -0.37 -1.25
CA HIS A 42 -14.26 0.91 -0.98
C HIS A 42 -15.02 1.64 0.12
N LEU A 43 -14.36 1.86 1.25
CA LEU A 43 -14.89 2.54 2.42
C LEU A 43 -14.18 3.88 2.61
N PRO A 44 -14.85 5.03 2.42
CA PRO A 44 -14.33 6.31 2.87
C PRO A 44 -14.14 6.28 4.40
N VAL A 45 -12.97 6.69 4.86
CA VAL A 45 -12.69 6.83 6.30
C VAL A 45 -12.22 8.25 6.60
N ASN A 46 -12.35 8.67 7.85
CA ASN A 46 -11.69 9.85 8.36
C ASN A 46 -10.98 9.43 9.63
N ALA A 47 -9.73 9.01 9.50
CA ALA A 47 -8.89 8.78 10.65
C ALA A 47 -8.21 10.13 10.98
N PRO A 48 -8.49 10.75 12.14
CA PRO A 48 -7.73 11.89 12.64
C PRO A 48 -6.55 11.48 13.53
N THR A 49 -6.47 10.20 13.90
CA THR A 49 -5.41 9.62 14.75
C THR A 49 -5.01 8.22 14.25
N PRO A 50 -3.81 7.72 14.62
CA PRO A 50 -3.42 6.33 14.39
C PRO A 50 -4.45 5.32 14.90
N GLN A 51 -4.99 5.56 16.09
CA GLN A 51 -5.98 4.69 16.72
C GLN A 51 -7.25 4.61 15.89
N ALA A 52 -7.73 5.73 15.34
CA ALA A 52 -8.93 5.74 14.50
C ALA A 52 -8.75 4.93 13.22
N LEU A 53 -7.55 4.94 12.62
CA LEU A 53 -7.25 4.10 11.46
C LEU A 53 -7.25 2.60 11.83
N LEU A 54 -6.62 2.24 12.95
CA LEU A 54 -6.60 0.85 13.45
C LEU A 54 -8.02 0.36 13.78
N GLU A 55 -8.85 1.21 14.39
CA GLU A 55 -10.25 0.93 14.69
C GLU A 55 -11.02 0.59 13.39
N ALA A 56 -10.87 1.43 12.36
CA ALA A 56 -11.54 1.22 11.08
C ALA A 56 -11.10 -0.10 10.39
N ILE A 57 -9.81 -0.45 10.47
CA ILE A 57 -9.30 -1.74 9.95
C ILE A 57 -9.91 -2.91 10.71
N VAL A 58 -9.93 -2.83 12.04
CA VAL A 58 -10.53 -3.86 12.92
C VAL A 58 -12.03 -4.03 12.63
N GLU A 59 -12.76 -2.93 12.42
CA GLU A 59 -14.18 -2.98 12.07
C GLU A 59 -14.41 -3.67 10.72
N CYS A 60 -13.61 -3.36 9.69
CA CYS A 60 -13.66 -4.04 8.39
C CYS A 60 -13.41 -5.54 8.54
N TRP A 61 -12.36 -5.93 9.27
CA TRP A 61 -12.07 -7.34 9.49
C TRP A 61 -13.18 -8.06 10.25
N ARG A 62 -13.70 -7.46 11.34
CA ARG A 62 -14.80 -8.04 12.13
C ARG A 62 -16.08 -8.17 11.33
N HIS A 63 -16.35 -7.25 10.40
CA HIS A 63 -17.50 -7.33 9.50
C HIS A 63 -17.38 -8.57 8.60
N ILE A 64 -16.21 -8.78 7.99
CA ILE A 64 -15.94 -9.93 7.12
C ILE A 64 -15.93 -11.24 7.90
N HIS A 65 -15.30 -11.29 9.07
CA HIS A 65 -15.29 -12.47 9.92
C HIS A 65 -16.70 -12.91 10.35
N ARG A 66 -17.60 -11.96 10.65
CA ARG A 66 -19.01 -12.27 10.98
C ARG A 66 -19.77 -12.90 9.81
N ARG A 67 -19.44 -12.52 8.57
CA ARG A 67 -20.05 -13.08 7.35
C ARG A 67 -19.54 -14.49 7.05
N TYR A 68 -18.30 -14.80 7.45
CA TYR A 68 -17.62 -16.07 7.18
C TYR A 68 -17.04 -16.70 8.46
N PRO A 69 -17.87 -17.03 9.48
CA PRO A 69 -17.41 -17.42 10.81
C PRO A 69 -16.70 -18.77 10.88
N GLN A 70 -16.80 -19.60 9.83
CA GLN A 70 -16.14 -20.91 9.74
C GLN A 70 -14.72 -20.82 9.15
N HIS A 71 -14.31 -19.64 8.67
CA HIS A 71 -13.03 -19.45 8.02
C HIS A 71 -12.09 -18.65 8.90
N SER A 72 -10.84 -19.10 9.01
CA SER A 72 -9.75 -18.27 9.53
C SER A 72 -9.39 -17.21 8.49
N ILE A 73 -9.33 -15.94 8.89
CA ILE A 73 -9.09 -14.80 7.97
C ILE A 73 -7.92 -13.97 8.49
N ASN A 74 -6.81 -14.00 7.76
CA ASN A 74 -5.64 -13.17 8.02
C ASN A 74 -5.77 -11.79 7.36
N LEU A 75 -4.83 -10.87 7.65
CA LEU A 75 -4.74 -9.56 7.01
C LEU A 75 -3.49 -9.42 6.16
N ALA A 76 -3.63 -8.81 5.00
CA ALA A 76 -2.54 -8.29 4.19
C ALA A 76 -2.82 -6.82 3.87
N LEU A 77 -1.93 -5.92 4.27
CA LEU A 77 -2.12 -4.48 4.20
C LEU A 77 -1.06 -3.83 3.29
N GLY A 78 -1.53 -3.13 2.27
CA GLY A 78 -0.75 -2.14 1.53
C GLY A 78 -0.91 -0.77 2.15
N VAL A 79 0.20 -0.13 2.48
CA VAL A 79 0.21 1.16 3.18
C VAL A 79 1.04 2.17 2.38
N HIS A 80 0.49 3.36 2.18
CA HIS A 80 1.26 4.43 1.55
C HIS A 80 2.30 4.99 2.53
N GLY A 81 3.53 5.16 2.03
CA GLY A 81 4.67 5.66 2.81
C GLY A 81 5.70 4.57 3.09
N GLN A 82 6.63 4.85 4.01
CA GLN A 82 7.71 3.91 4.32
C GLN A 82 7.26 2.89 5.36
N VAL A 83 7.42 1.61 5.05
CA VAL A 83 7.07 0.48 5.91
C VAL A 83 8.32 -0.38 6.13
N ASP A 84 8.54 -0.80 7.38
CA ASP A 84 9.42 -1.92 7.66
C ASP A 84 8.59 -3.22 7.55
N PRO A 85 8.80 -4.07 6.53
CA PRO A 85 7.99 -5.25 6.29
C PRO A 85 8.26 -6.38 7.31
N ILE A 86 9.36 -6.31 8.07
CA ILE A 86 9.71 -7.32 9.07
C ILE A 86 8.94 -7.05 10.36
N THR A 87 9.04 -5.82 10.87
CA THR A 87 8.35 -5.39 12.09
C THR A 87 6.89 -5.03 11.82
N GLY A 88 6.55 -4.68 10.58
CA GLY A 88 5.24 -4.19 10.17
C GLY A 88 4.94 -2.77 10.66
N VAL A 89 5.99 -2.00 10.95
CA VAL A 89 5.89 -0.60 11.37
C VAL A 89 5.74 0.29 10.14
N SER A 90 4.66 1.08 10.10
CA SER A 90 4.52 2.21 9.19
C SER A 90 5.29 3.39 9.77
N GLN A 91 6.47 3.66 9.22
CA GLN A 91 7.35 4.76 9.66
C GLN A 91 6.74 6.12 9.32
N THR A 92 6.19 6.24 8.12
CA THR A 92 5.58 7.47 7.62
C THR A 92 4.32 7.15 6.83
N MET A 93 3.34 8.05 6.90
CA MET A 93 2.12 8.00 6.09
C MET A 93 1.82 9.43 5.62
N PRO A 94 2.26 9.83 4.41
CA PRO A 94 2.25 11.22 3.96
C PRO A 94 0.89 11.90 4.03
N GLN A 95 -0.18 11.16 3.74
CA GLN A 95 -1.57 11.64 3.74
C GLN A 95 -2.11 11.89 5.15
N ALA A 96 -1.43 11.41 6.20
CA ALA A 96 -1.92 11.48 7.57
C ALA A 96 -1.68 12.85 8.19
N ARG A 97 -2.62 13.27 9.05
CA ARG A 97 -2.49 14.48 9.87
C ARG A 97 -1.48 14.30 11.01
N TRP A 98 -1.20 13.06 11.39
CA TRP A 98 -0.19 12.69 12.37
C TRP A 98 1.11 12.28 11.68
N LYS A 99 2.22 12.39 12.41
CA LYS A 99 3.57 12.06 11.94
C LYS A 99 4.24 10.94 12.73
N THR A 100 3.54 10.36 13.69
CA THR A 100 4.05 9.28 14.54
C THR A 100 4.07 7.95 13.78
N PRO A 101 5.15 7.16 13.88
CA PRO A 101 5.17 5.78 13.42
C PRO A 101 4.06 4.95 14.08
N ILE A 102 3.60 3.91 13.38
CA ILE A 102 2.53 3.02 13.86
C ILE A 102 2.99 1.57 13.72
N GLU A 103 2.97 0.83 14.82
CA GLU A 103 3.27 -0.61 14.85
C GLU A 103 2.05 -1.43 14.38
N ILE A 104 1.63 -1.21 13.13
CA ILE A 104 0.38 -1.71 12.56
C ILE A 104 0.24 -3.22 12.75
N LYS A 105 1.29 -3.98 12.40
CA LYS A 105 1.28 -5.43 12.53
C LYS A 105 1.03 -5.87 13.97
N TYR A 106 1.88 -5.44 14.90
CA TYR A 106 1.78 -5.83 16.32
C TYR A 106 0.41 -5.47 16.91
N LEU A 107 -0.04 -4.23 16.72
CA LEU A 107 -1.30 -3.74 17.29
C LEU A 107 -2.53 -4.45 16.72
N LEU A 108 -2.50 -4.87 15.46
CA LEU A 108 -3.60 -5.64 14.85
C LEU A 108 -3.54 -7.13 15.22
N GLU A 109 -2.35 -7.74 15.27
CA GLU A 109 -2.17 -9.12 15.73
C GLU A 109 -2.65 -9.27 17.18
N GLU A 110 -2.31 -8.33 18.06
CA GLU A 110 -2.76 -8.30 19.46
C GLU A 110 -4.30 -8.23 19.56
N ARG A 111 -4.94 -7.37 18.75
CA ARG A 111 -6.40 -7.14 18.82
C ARG A 111 -7.24 -8.23 18.17
N LEU A 112 -6.71 -8.89 17.16
CA LEU A 112 -7.47 -9.79 16.29
C LEU A 112 -7.08 -11.26 16.48
N GLY A 113 -5.87 -11.55 16.99
CA GLY A 113 -5.38 -12.92 17.13
C GLY A 113 -5.15 -13.63 15.79
N VAL A 114 -4.91 -12.87 14.71
CA VAL A 114 -4.67 -13.39 13.36
C VAL A 114 -3.33 -12.92 12.82
N GLN A 115 -2.82 -13.56 11.78
CA GLN A 115 -1.59 -13.12 11.14
C GLN A 115 -1.81 -11.82 10.35
N VAL A 116 -0.89 -10.86 10.51
CA VAL A 116 -0.92 -9.59 9.78
C VAL A 116 0.38 -9.42 8.99
N ARG A 117 0.24 -9.17 7.69
CA ARG A 117 1.34 -8.75 6.80
C ARG A 117 1.11 -7.31 6.39
N VAL A 118 2.17 -6.52 6.39
CA VAL A 118 2.13 -5.09 6.03
C VAL A 118 3.29 -4.80 5.11
N ASP A 119 3.04 -4.11 4.01
CA ASP A 119 4.08 -3.61 3.13
C ASP A 119 3.69 -2.26 2.52
N ASN A 120 4.63 -1.63 1.85
CA ASN A 120 4.36 -0.44 1.05
C ASN A 120 3.42 -0.77 -0.12
N ASP A 121 2.50 0.15 -0.42
CA ASP A 121 1.54 0.04 -1.51
C ASP A 121 2.16 -0.25 -2.89
N CYS A 122 3.28 0.40 -3.24
CA CYS A 122 3.99 0.15 -4.50
C CYS A 122 4.62 -1.24 -4.54
N VAL A 123 5.09 -1.76 -3.39
CA VAL A 123 5.58 -3.14 -3.29
C VAL A 123 4.42 -4.13 -3.48
N MET A 124 3.26 -3.85 -2.90
CA MET A 124 2.07 -4.68 -3.10
C MET A 124 1.63 -4.72 -4.57
N LEU A 125 1.68 -3.59 -5.28
CA LEU A 125 1.43 -3.54 -6.72
C LEU A 125 2.46 -4.37 -7.51
N ALA A 126 3.76 -4.24 -7.22
CA ALA A 126 4.79 -5.04 -7.88
C ALA A 126 4.64 -6.55 -7.62
N LEU A 127 4.22 -6.94 -6.41
CA LEU A 127 3.90 -8.34 -6.10
C LEU A 127 2.67 -8.82 -6.87
N ALA A 128 1.64 -7.98 -7.04
CA ALA A 128 0.49 -8.30 -7.86
C ALA A 128 0.86 -8.48 -9.34
N GLU A 129 1.67 -7.58 -9.89
CA GLU A 129 2.19 -7.69 -11.26
C GLU A 129 3.01 -8.97 -11.45
N LYS A 130 3.91 -9.26 -10.51
CA LYS A 130 4.68 -10.51 -10.51
C LYS A 130 3.78 -11.74 -10.48
N TRP A 131 2.72 -11.72 -9.67
CA TRP A 131 1.78 -12.82 -9.54
C TRP A 131 0.96 -13.06 -10.82
N GLN A 132 0.57 -12.01 -11.52
CA GLN A 132 -0.20 -12.12 -12.78
C GLN A 132 0.67 -12.54 -13.96
N HIS A 133 1.96 -12.22 -13.94
CA HIS A 133 2.88 -12.42 -15.07
C HIS A 133 3.93 -13.52 -14.84
N GLN A 134 3.60 -14.54 -14.03
CA GLN A 134 4.55 -15.57 -13.54
C GLN A 134 5.53 -16.05 -14.62
N GLY A 135 6.80 -15.65 -14.47
CA GLY A 135 7.91 -16.13 -15.30
C GLY A 135 8.12 -15.42 -16.65
N THR A 136 7.36 -14.38 -16.98
CA THR A 136 7.53 -13.65 -18.25
C THR A 136 8.48 -12.45 -18.15
N GLN A 137 8.55 -11.80 -16.97
CA GLN A 137 9.46 -10.67 -16.72
C GLN A 137 10.11 -10.81 -15.33
N GLN A 138 11.43 -10.98 -15.31
CA GLN A 138 12.20 -11.07 -14.07
C GLN A 138 12.66 -9.71 -13.56
N ASP A 139 12.75 -8.72 -14.45
CA ASP A 139 13.19 -7.36 -14.15
C ASP A 139 12.14 -6.37 -14.65
N PHE A 140 11.52 -5.64 -13.73
CA PHE A 140 10.55 -4.60 -14.06
C PHE A 140 10.42 -3.58 -12.94
N CYS A 141 9.79 -2.44 -13.26
CA CYS A 141 9.46 -1.40 -12.30
C CYS A 141 7.98 -1.07 -12.41
N VAL A 142 7.29 -1.07 -11.27
CA VAL A 142 5.96 -0.46 -11.17
C VAL A 142 6.14 0.99 -10.75
N ILE A 143 5.45 1.90 -11.43
CA ILE A 143 5.35 3.31 -11.04
C ILE A 143 3.90 3.58 -10.69
N ASN A 144 3.66 3.92 -9.42
CA ASN A 144 2.35 4.31 -8.94
C ASN A 144 2.24 5.84 -8.99
N VAL A 145 1.31 6.35 -9.82
CA VAL A 145 1.01 7.77 -9.94
C VAL A 145 -0.38 8.02 -9.38
N ASP A 146 -0.45 8.55 -8.17
CA ASP A 146 -1.70 8.89 -7.49
C ASP A 146 -1.50 10.19 -6.69
N TYR A 147 -1.93 10.25 -5.42
CA TYR A 147 -1.72 11.40 -4.55
C TYR A 147 -0.26 11.85 -4.54
N GLY A 148 0.65 10.87 -4.52
CA GLY A 148 2.08 11.03 -4.70
C GLY A 148 2.62 10.23 -5.89
N ILE A 149 3.96 10.15 -6.00
CA ILE A 149 4.62 9.28 -6.98
C ILE A 149 5.57 8.32 -6.26
N GLY A 150 5.23 7.04 -6.32
CA GLY A 150 6.04 5.95 -5.79
C GLY A 150 6.43 4.95 -6.87
N SER A 151 7.36 4.08 -6.54
CA SER A 151 7.73 2.97 -7.41
C SER A 151 8.18 1.77 -6.61
N SER A 152 8.18 0.61 -7.26
CA SER A 152 8.82 -0.59 -6.73
C SER A 152 9.52 -1.33 -7.86
N PHE A 153 10.72 -1.81 -7.56
CA PHE A 153 11.58 -2.47 -8.52
C PHE A 153 11.60 -3.97 -8.21
N VAL A 154 11.38 -4.79 -9.23
CA VAL A 154 11.67 -6.21 -9.21
C VAL A 154 12.95 -6.41 -10.01
N ILE A 155 13.97 -6.98 -9.39
CA ILE A 155 15.27 -7.26 -9.99
C ILE A 155 15.61 -8.73 -9.72
N ASN A 156 15.94 -9.47 -10.77
CA ASN A 156 16.17 -10.92 -10.72
C ASN A 156 15.03 -11.66 -10.01
N ASP A 157 13.77 -11.34 -10.35
CA ASP A 157 12.56 -11.89 -9.75
C ASP A 157 12.38 -11.57 -8.24
N HIS A 158 13.17 -10.65 -7.67
CA HIS A 158 13.05 -10.26 -6.26
C HIS A 158 12.69 -8.78 -6.11
N ILE A 159 11.81 -8.47 -5.15
CA ILE A 159 11.55 -7.08 -4.76
C ILE A 159 12.85 -6.46 -4.25
N TYR A 160 13.34 -5.45 -4.94
CA TYR A 160 14.45 -4.64 -4.49
C TYR A 160 13.95 -3.61 -3.48
N ARG A 161 14.34 -3.77 -2.21
CA ARG A 161 13.89 -2.91 -1.10
C ARG A 161 14.86 -1.79 -0.74
N GLY A 162 16.09 -1.85 -1.23
CA GLY A 162 17.17 -0.93 -0.86
C GLY A 162 17.50 -0.96 0.64
N SER A 163 18.33 -0.02 1.07
CA SER A 163 18.65 0.16 2.49
C SER A 163 17.43 0.66 3.28
N LEU A 164 17.24 0.13 4.49
CA LEU A 164 16.14 0.51 5.40
C LEU A 164 14.74 0.42 4.76
N TYR A 165 14.57 -0.44 3.75
CA TYR A 165 13.30 -0.62 3.01
C TYR A 165 12.78 0.66 2.34
N GLY A 166 13.67 1.60 2.01
CA GLY A 166 13.34 2.92 1.48
C GLY A 166 13.51 3.07 -0.04
N SER A 167 13.68 1.99 -0.80
CA SER A 167 13.75 2.08 -2.27
C SER A 167 12.45 2.60 -2.87
N GLY A 168 12.52 3.11 -4.10
CA GLY A 168 11.31 3.41 -4.87
C GLY A 168 10.73 4.81 -4.67
N GLN A 169 11.42 5.68 -3.93
CA GLN A 169 11.05 7.07 -3.66
C GLN A 169 11.33 8.01 -4.86
N ILE A 170 11.02 7.57 -6.09
CA ILE A 170 11.33 8.32 -7.32
C ILE A 170 10.58 9.65 -7.42
N GLY A 171 9.43 9.77 -6.74
CA GLY A 171 8.68 11.02 -6.63
C GLY A 171 9.50 12.15 -6.01
N HIS A 172 10.52 11.83 -5.21
CA HIS A 172 11.40 12.79 -4.56
C HIS A 172 12.69 13.11 -5.35
N THR A 173 12.87 12.55 -6.55
CA THR A 173 13.95 12.95 -7.46
C THR A 173 13.75 14.41 -7.88
N ILE A 174 14.79 15.22 -7.75
CA ILE A 174 14.77 16.63 -8.17
C ILE A 174 14.79 16.68 -9.71
N VAL A 175 13.71 17.18 -10.30
CA VAL A 175 13.57 17.36 -11.76
C VAL A 175 13.57 18.83 -12.18
N ASN A 176 13.33 19.74 -11.23
CA ASN A 176 13.42 21.18 -11.45
C ASN A 176 14.01 21.86 -10.19
N PRO A 177 15.31 22.20 -10.16
CA PRO A 177 15.94 22.81 -8.97
C PRO A 177 15.26 24.07 -8.44
N ASP A 178 14.63 24.85 -9.32
CA ASP A 178 13.88 26.08 -8.98
C ASP A 178 12.37 25.81 -8.81
N GLY A 179 11.99 24.55 -8.64
CA GLY A 179 10.61 24.09 -8.58
C GLY A 179 9.92 24.32 -7.22
N ASN A 180 8.71 23.80 -7.10
CA ASN A 180 7.90 23.95 -5.89
C ASN A 180 8.51 23.21 -4.68
N ALA A 181 8.20 23.70 -3.48
CA ALA A 181 8.47 22.98 -2.25
C ALA A 181 7.74 21.62 -2.24
N CYS A 182 8.45 20.58 -1.80
CA CYS A 182 7.95 19.23 -1.61
C CYS A 182 7.81 18.93 -0.11
N ASP A 183 6.84 18.10 0.26
CA ASP A 183 6.60 17.69 1.65
C ASP A 183 7.79 16.91 2.25
N CYS A 184 8.72 16.40 1.42
CA CYS A 184 9.98 15.80 1.89
C CYS A 184 11.02 16.83 2.37
N GLY A 185 10.72 18.13 2.28
CA GLY A 185 11.59 19.24 2.69
C GLY A 185 12.53 19.78 1.61
N ARG A 186 12.53 19.18 0.42
CA ARG A 186 13.32 19.63 -0.75
C ARG A 186 12.47 20.50 -1.69
N TYR A 187 13.10 21.05 -2.72
CA TYR A 187 12.45 21.76 -3.82
C TYR A 187 12.59 20.97 -5.11
N GLY A 188 11.57 21.03 -5.97
CA GLY A 188 11.71 20.54 -7.34
C GLY A 188 11.52 19.06 -7.56
N CYS A 189 10.96 18.34 -6.58
CA CYS A 189 10.72 16.91 -6.69
C CYS A 189 9.73 16.59 -7.82
N LEU A 190 9.89 15.44 -8.50
CA LEU A 190 9.00 14.93 -9.55
C LEU A 190 7.53 14.95 -9.13
N GLU A 191 7.24 14.57 -7.89
CA GLU A 191 5.90 14.58 -7.32
C GLU A 191 5.22 15.96 -7.36
N THR A 192 6.00 17.04 -7.25
CA THR A 192 5.48 18.42 -7.25
C THR A 192 5.00 18.91 -8.61
N VAL A 193 5.29 18.15 -9.67
CA VAL A 193 4.90 18.48 -11.04
C VAL A 193 4.03 17.41 -11.70
N ALA A 194 4.16 16.14 -11.31
CA ALA A 194 3.54 15.02 -12.02
C ALA A 194 2.54 14.19 -11.19
N SER A 195 2.40 14.42 -9.87
CA SER A 195 1.40 13.71 -9.07
C SER A 195 -0.03 14.16 -9.38
N LEU A 196 -1.03 13.34 -9.04
CA LEU A 196 -2.43 13.73 -9.14
C LEU A 196 -2.72 15.00 -8.33
N SER A 197 -2.07 15.15 -7.17
CA SER A 197 -2.17 16.35 -6.33
C SER A 197 -1.63 17.59 -7.02
N ALA A 198 -0.45 17.49 -7.65
CA ALA A 198 0.15 18.59 -8.41
C ALA A 198 -0.70 18.97 -9.64
N LEU A 199 -1.15 17.98 -10.41
CA LEU A 199 -1.99 18.20 -11.59
C LEU A 199 -3.33 18.84 -11.22
N LYS A 200 -4.00 18.37 -10.15
CA LYS A 200 -5.24 18.99 -9.63
C LYS A 200 -5.01 20.43 -9.20
N LYS A 201 -3.89 20.73 -8.52
CA LYS A 201 -3.53 22.09 -8.12
C LYS A 201 -3.31 22.99 -9.35
N GLN A 202 -2.58 22.51 -10.35
CA GLN A 202 -2.31 23.25 -11.57
C GLN A 202 -3.59 23.55 -12.37
N ALA A 203 -4.45 22.55 -12.54
CA ALA A 203 -5.75 22.73 -13.20
C ALA A 203 -6.61 23.80 -12.49
N ARG A 204 -6.66 23.79 -11.15
CA ARG A 204 -7.38 24.82 -10.37
C ARG A 204 -6.80 26.23 -10.57
N MET A 205 -5.48 26.37 -10.68
CA MET A 205 -4.84 27.67 -10.94
C MET A 205 -5.18 28.16 -12.34
N TRP A 206 -5.14 27.30 -13.35
CA TRP A 206 -5.54 27.66 -14.72
C TRP A 206 -6.99 28.11 -14.81
N LEU A 207 -7.92 27.38 -14.16
CA LEU A 207 -9.33 27.76 -14.14
C LEU A 207 -9.58 29.12 -13.48
N LYS A 208 -8.78 29.50 -12.48
CA LYS A 208 -8.88 30.82 -11.83
C LYS A 208 -8.30 31.95 -12.66
N ASN A 209 -7.28 31.67 -13.46
CA ASN A 209 -6.59 32.68 -14.27
C ASN A 209 -7.19 32.83 -15.67
N ALA A 210 -8.01 31.87 -16.10
CA ALA A 210 -8.76 31.91 -17.36
C ALA A 210 -10.13 32.59 -17.23
N ALA A 211 -10.54 32.96 -16.01
CA ALA A 211 -11.71 33.77 -15.69
C ALA A 211 -11.30 35.21 -15.39
#